data_AF-A0A963PHZ7-F1
#
_entry.id   AF-A0A963PHZ7-F1
#
_cell.length_a   1.000
_cell.length_b   1.000
_cell.length_c   1.000
_cell.angle_alpha   90.00
_cell.angle_beta   90.00
_cell.angle_gamma   90.00
#
_symmetry.space_group_name_H-M   'P 1'
#
loop_
_entity.id
_entity.type
_entity.pdbx_description
1 polymer ?
#
loop_
_entity_poly.entity_id
_entity_poly.type
_entity_poly.pdbx_seq_one_letter_code
_entity_poly.pdbx_strand_id
1 'polypeptide(L)' 'MSVAAAVLPRLALLGNPNCGKTALFNLLTGSRQKVANYAGVTVERKLGQLETPAGRRA' A
#
# COMPACT_ATOMS: atom_id res chain seq x y z
N MET A 1 -28.75 -12.60 4.96
CA MET A 1 -27.86 -11.77 5.81
C MET A 1 -26.88 -11.05 4.90
N SER A 2 -27.07 -9.74 4.70
CA SER A 2 -26.17 -8.90 3.88
C SER A 2 -25.04 -8.39 4.76
N VAL A 3 -23.80 -8.80 4.49
CA VAL A 3 -22.62 -8.23 5.14
C VAL A 3 -22.36 -6.88 4.45
N ALA A 4 -22.48 -5.78 5.19
CA ALA A 4 -22.09 -4.47 4.69
C ALA A 4 -20.63 -4.54 4.20
N ALA A 5 -20.40 -4.21 2.92
CA ALA A 5 -19.07 -4.18 2.35
C ALA A 5 -18.25 -3.09 3.09
N ALA A 6 -17.36 -3.51 3.99
CA ALA A 6 -16.47 -2.59 4.67
C ALA A 6 -15.58 -1.91 3.64
N VAL A 7 -15.67 -0.59 3.54
CA VAL A 7 -14.78 0.21 2.68
C VAL A 7 -13.38 0.12 3.27
N LEU A 8 -12.45 -0.51 2.55
CA LEU A 8 -11.05 -0.53 2.93
C LEU A 8 -10.43 0.86 2.70
N PRO A 9 -9.79 1.47 3.71
CA PRO A 9 -9.11 2.75 3.56
C PRO A 9 -7.94 2.61 2.58
N ARG A 10 -7.76 3.59 1.69
CA ARG A 10 -6.60 3.68 0.79
C ARG A 10 -5.58 4.66 1.35
N LEU A 11 -4.35 4.22 1.46
CA LEU A 11 -3.24 5.02 1.99
C LEU A 11 -2.18 5.26 0.91
N ALA A 12 -1.52 6.41 0.96
CA ALA A 12 -0.42 6.76 0.08
C ALA A 12 0.79 7.23 0.92
N LEU A 13 1.98 6.77 0.55
CA LEU A 13 3.24 7.22 1.16
C LEU A 13 3.86 8.31 0.28
N LEU A 14 3.99 9.50 0.85
CA LEU A 14 4.53 10.70 0.19
C LEU A 14 5.76 11.22 0.97
N GLY A 15 6.68 11.89 0.27
CA GLY A 15 7.86 12.50 0.89
C GLY A 15 9.09 12.55 -0.01
N ASN A 16 10.11 13.28 0.42
CA ASN A 16 11.32 13.60 -0.34
C ASN A 16 12.13 12.36 -0.77
N PRO A 17 12.92 12.43 -1.85
CA PRO A 17 13.84 11.36 -2.21
C PRO A 17 14.69 10.91 -1.01
N ASN A 18 14.92 9.60 -0.89
CA ASN A 18 15.77 8.99 0.15
C ASN A 18 15.30 9.11 1.62
N CYS A 19 14.07 9.58 1.90
CA CYS A 19 13.54 9.66 3.28
C CYS A 19 13.01 8.33 3.87
N GLY A 20 13.34 7.18 3.26
CA GLY A 20 12.96 5.86 3.81
C GLY A 20 11.56 5.34 3.44
N LYS A 21 10.82 6.00 2.52
CA LYS A 21 9.47 5.54 2.10
C LYS A 21 9.42 4.08 1.66
N THR A 22 10.40 3.64 0.85
CA THR A 22 10.47 2.26 0.37
C THR A 22 10.70 1.28 1.51
N ALA A 23 11.51 1.64 2.50
CA ALA A 23 11.74 0.79 3.67
C ALA A 23 10.46 0.65 4.50
N LEU A 24 9.77 1.78 4.78
CA LEU A 24 8.48 1.75 5.49
C LEU A 24 7.43 0.94 4.74
N PHE A 25 7.31 1.14 3.43
CA PHE A 25 6.38 0.37 2.59
C PHE A 25 6.63 -1.14 2.73
N ASN A 26 7.89 -1.57 2.56
CA ASN A 26 8.27 -2.98 2.64
C ASN A 26 8.00 -3.58 4.03
N LEU A 27 8.21 -2.81 5.11
CA LEU A 27 7.89 -3.24 6.48
C LEU A 27 6.38 -3.44 6.69
N LEU A 28 5.56 -2.57 6.10
CA LEU A 28 4.10 -2.61 6.24
C LEU A 28 3.44 -3.69 5.37
N THR A 29 3.98 -3.96 4.18
CA THR A 29 3.35 -4.88 3.20
C THR A 29 4.02 -6.25 3.12
N GLY A 30 5.25 -6.38 3.63
CA GLY A 30 6.05 -7.60 3.51
C GLY A 30 6.21 -8.06 2.06
N SER A 31 6.10 -9.37 1.82
CA SER A 31 6.21 -9.98 0.48
C SER A 31 4.97 -9.80 -0.40
N ARG A 32 3.85 -9.29 0.13
CA ARG A 32 2.56 -9.18 -0.58
C ARG A 32 2.42 -7.84 -1.30
N GLN A 33 3.42 -7.48 -2.10
CA GLN A 33 3.42 -6.27 -2.89
C GLN A 33 3.33 -6.56 -4.39
N LYS A 34 2.59 -5.73 -5.11
CA LYS A 34 2.52 -5.70 -6.57
C LYS A 34 3.30 -4.49 -7.07
N VAL A 35 4.24 -4.76 -7.98
CA VAL A 35 4.99 -3.72 -8.70
C VAL A 35 4.41 -3.62 -10.11
N ALA A 36 4.08 -2.39 -10.52
CA ALA A 36 3.58 -2.06 -11.85
C ALA A 36 4.09 -0.68 -12.25
N ASN A 37 3.79 -0.21 -13.45
CA ASN A 37 4.00 1.19 -13.83
C ASN A 37 2.71 1.98 -13.71
N TYR A 38 2.82 3.30 -13.52
CA TYR A 38 1.69 4.19 -13.72
C TYR A 38 1.25 4.19 -15.19
N ALA A 39 -0.05 4.36 -15.45
CA ALA A 39 -0.58 4.34 -16.81
C ALA A 39 0.06 5.43 -17.67
N GLY A 40 0.64 5.04 -18.81
CA GLY A 40 1.23 5.97 -19.77
C GLY A 40 2.63 6.50 -19.42
N VAL A 41 3.26 6.05 -18.32
CA VAL A 41 4.63 6.48 -17.94
C VAL A 41 5.47 5.31 -17.45
N THR A 42 6.80 5.44 -17.48
CA THR A 42 7.75 4.44 -16.96
C THR A 42 7.99 4.53 -15.46
N VAL A 43 7.24 5.40 -14.77
CA VAL A 43 7.37 5.57 -13.31
C VAL A 43 6.79 4.34 -12.60
N GLU A 44 7.61 3.75 -11.74
CA GLU A 44 7.23 2.59 -10.95
C GLU A 44 6.15 2.94 -9.91
N ARG A 45 5.19 2.02 -9.74
CA ARG A 45 4.09 2.04 -8.77
C ARG A 45 4.13 0.76 -7.95
N LYS A 46 4.34 0.89 -6.64
CA LYS A 46 4.21 -0.21 -5.68
C LYS A 46 2.87 -0.12 -4.95
N LEU A 47 2.17 -1.24 -4.86
CA LEU A 47 0.91 -1.40 -4.12
C LEU A 47 1.01 -2.62 -3.22
N GLY A 48 0.46 -2.56 -2.03
CA GLY A 48 0.42 -3.68 -1.10
C GLY A 48 -0.72 -3.52 -0.10
N GLN A 49 -1.01 -4.59 0.63
CA GLN A 49 -2.00 -4.58 1.69
C GLN A 49 -1.31 -4.44 3.05
N LEU A 50 -1.92 -3.69 3.95
CA LEU A 50 -1.52 -3.54 5.34
C LEU A 50 -2.59 -4.16 6.24
N GLU A 51 -2.17 -4.96 7.22
CA GLU A 51 -3.02 -5.37 8.33
C GLU A 51 -2.47 -4.78 9.64
N THR A 52 -3.30 -4.03 10.36
CA THR A 52 -2.90 -3.45 11.65
C THR A 52 -3.00 -4.49 12.76
N PRO A 53 -2.33 -4.31 13.90
CA PRO A 53 -2.47 -5.21 15.06
C PRO A 53 -3.91 -5.34 15.58
N ALA A 54 -4.76 -4.34 15.30
CA ALA A 54 -6.19 -4.37 15.62
C ALA A 54 -7.04 -5.10 14.55
N GLY A 55 -6.42 -5.79 13.59
CA GLY A 55 -7.10 -6.55 12.54
C GLY A 55 -7.72 -5.71 11.43
N ARG A 56 -7.42 -4.40 11.34
CA ARG A 56 -7.94 -3.54 10.27
C ARG A 56 -7.07 -3.69 9.03
N ARG A 57 -7.71 -3.79 7.86
CA ARG A 57 -7.03 -3.89 6.57
C ARG A 57 -7.08 -2.58 5.81
N ALA A 58 -6.02 -2.29 5.05
CA ALA A 58 -5.88 -1.13 4.18
C ALA A 58 -5.14 -1.50 2.88
#